data_AF-Q8AVL9-F1
#
_entry.id   AF-Q8AVL9-F1
#
_cell.length_a   1.000
_cell.length_b   1.000
_cell.length_c   1.000
_cell.angle_alpha   90.00
_cell.angle_beta   90.00
_cell.angle_gamma   90.00
#
_symmetry.space_group_name_H-M   'P 1'
#
loop_
_entity.id
_entity.type
_entity.pdbx_description
1 polymer ?
#
loop_
_entity_poly.entity_id
_entity_poly.type
_entity_poly.pdbx_seq_one_letter_code
_entity_poly.pdbx_strand_id
1 'polypeptide(L)'
;MMRRVLERPCTLAMLIGFQFAFMVYFSFGGLRSLAFIFGRSSEPSFDYTRTHDVYSNLSLVNSMVPPSTEEDTLLPRCPQRSPYLVGPISVTFSQIPTLREIHNKNPLVFKGGEYKPPNCEARHNTAIIIPHRNRETHLRHLLYYLHPFLQRQQLHYRIYIIHQAGNSTFNRAKLLNVGVKEALRDEDWDCLFLHDVDLIPENDFNLYVCDPWSPKHASVAMNKFSYSLPYPMYFGGVSALTPDQYMKMNGFPNEYWGWGGEDDDIATRVRLGGMKITRPSVSVGHYKMVKHKGDQGNEENPHRFDLLIRTQRMWKVDGMNSLNYKLLARELEPLYTNVTVDIGVDPRAKKALRNRGPTPPAISHYINTTKNTPADGQIRNPADHPTNDSDINEAELSAERRNKGPVVAPESTLAEKLSLPMASAPHSAQGEDKQISVIRSMKDNNGNRVKEVQAHRVKKKSRVQRSSKLERQVELFGAEREKPQDVGRSLPHLSRAPL
;
A
#
# COMPACT_ATOMS: atom_id res chain seq x y z
N MET A 1 34.20 -39.62 -39.78
CA MET A 1 35.11 -39.68 -38.62
C MET A 1 34.40 -39.36 -37.29
N MET A 2 33.54 -38.34 -37.21
CA MET A 2 32.76 -38.01 -36.00
C MET A 2 31.82 -39.11 -35.48
N ARG A 3 31.19 -39.91 -36.37
CA ARG A 3 30.22 -40.95 -35.96
C ARG A 3 30.83 -42.05 -35.08
N ARG A 4 32.08 -42.47 -35.36
CA ARG A 4 32.79 -43.48 -34.55
C ARG A 4 33.26 -42.97 -33.18
N VAL A 5 33.34 -41.65 -32.99
CA VAL A 5 33.74 -41.05 -31.71
C VAL A 5 32.56 -40.98 -30.74
N LEU A 6 31.34 -40.79 -31.24
CA LEU A 6 30.11 -40.77 -30.44
C LEU A 6 29.61 -42.16 -30.01
N GLU A 7 30.01 -43.24 -30.69
CA GLU A 7 29.58 -44.61 -30.37
C GLU A 7 30.44 -45.29 -29.28
N ARG A 8 31.53 -44.65 -28.84
CA ARG A 8 32.31 -45.18 -27.72
C ARG A 8 31.55 -44.93 -26.41
N PRO A 9 31.33 -45.97 -25.58
CA PRO A 9 30.51 -45.86 -24.37
C PRO A 9 31.04 -44.79 -23.40
N CYS A 10 32.36 -44.56 -23.36
CA CYS A 10 32.96 -43.47 -22.58
C CYS A 10 32.56 -42.07 -23.08
N THR A 11 32.48 -41.84 -24.38
CA THR A 11 32.10 -40.53 -24.93
C THR A 11 30.62 -40.25 -24.73
N LEU A 12 29.78 -41.28 -24.86
CA LEU A 12 28.35 -41.19 -24.56
C LEU A 12 28.12 -40.92 -23.07
N ALA A 13 28.84 -41.62 -22.18
CA ALA A 13 28.78 -41.39 -20.74
C ALA A 13 29.24 -39.97 -20.36
N MET A 14 30.30 -39.45 -20.98
CA MET A 14 30.73 -38.06 -20.77
C MET A 14 29.69 -37.04 -21.26
N LEU A 15 29.06 -37.28 -22.41
CA LEU A 15 28.00 -36.40 -22.92
C LEU A 15 26.78 -36.40 -22.00
N ILE A 16 26.32 -37.57 -21.55
CA ILE A 16 25.21 -37.69 -20.59
C ILE A 16 25.58 -37.03 -19.27
N GLY A 17 26.80 -37.23 -18.78
CA GLY A 17 27.31 -36.60 -17.56
C GLY A 17 27.34 -35.07 -17.69
N PHE A 18 27.78 -34.54 -18.83
CA PHE A 18 27.78 -33.10 -19.09
C PHE A 18 26.35 -32.55 -19.18
N GLN A 19 25.44 -33.30 -19.81
CA GLN A 19 24.03 -32.92 -19.93
C GLN A 19 23.33 -32.94 -18.56
N PHE A 20 23.64 -33.91 -17.69
CA PHE A 20 23.16 -33.95 -16.32
C PHE A 20 23.74 -32.83 -15.46
N ALA A 21 25.05 -32.57 -15.57
CA ALA A 21 25.71 -31.46 -14.86
C ALA A 21 25.14 -30.11 -15.31
N PHE A 22 24.87 -29.95 -16.62
CA PHE A 22 24.20 -28.79 -17.18
C PHE A 22 22.77 -28.67 -16.61
N MET A 23 21.95 -29.73 -16.68
CA MET A 23 20.59 -29.70 -16.12
C MET A 23 20.58 -29.40 -14.61
N VAL A 24 21.52 -29.95 -13.84
CA VAL A 24 21.69 -29.68 -12.41
C VAL A 24 22.10 -28.22 -12.18
N TYR A 25 23.10 -27.72 -12.91
CA TYR A 25 23.53 -26.32 -12.84
C TYR A 25 22.37 -25.35 -13.13
N PHE A 26 21.56 -25.62 -14.17
CA PHE A 26 20.41 -24.80 -14.49
C PHE A 26 19.25 -24.97 -13.49
N SER A 27 19.05 -26.16 -12.92
CA SER A 27 18.02 -26.42 -11.90
C SER A 27 18.33 -25.75 -10.56
N PHE A 28 19.61 -25.61 -10.21
CA PHE A 28 20.06 -24.85 -9.03
C PHE A 28 20.25 -23.34 -9.31
N GLY A 29 19.81 -22.86 -10.47
CA GLY A 29 19.80 -21.43 -10.78
C GLY A 29 21.11 -20.87 -11.33
N GLY A 30 21.92 -21.66 -12.01
CA GLY A 30 23.21 -21.27 -12.60
C GLY A 30 23.16 -20.06 -13.55
N LEU A 31 22.01 -19.79 -14.17
CA LEU A 31 21.76 -18.53 -14.90
C LEU A 31 21.97 -17.28 -14.03
N ARG A 32 21.75 -17.36 -12.71
CA ARG A 32 22.01 -16.27 -11.76
C ARG A 32 23.51 -15.99 -11.63
N SER A 33 24.37 -16.99 -11.80
CA SER A 33 25.82 -16.84 -11.74
C SER A 33 26.39 -16.23 -13.02
N LEU A 34 25.83 -16.55 -14.20
CA LEU A 34 26.21 -15.90 -15.46
C LEU A 34 25.74 -14.44 -15.52
N ALA A 35 24.55 -14.11 -15.00
CA ALA A 35 24.10 -12.73 -14.86
C ALA A 35 25.01 -11.89 -13.95
N PHE A 36 25.62 -12.52 -12.94
CA PHE A 36 26.59 -11.88 -12.04
C PHE A 36 27.94 -11.59 -12.73
N ILE A 37 28.31 -12.37 -13.74
CA ILE A 37 29.59 -12.25 -14.47
C ILE A 37 29.46 -11.30 -15.69
N PHE A 38 28.32 -11.25 -16.36
CA PHE A 38 28.15 -10.50 -17.62
C PHE A 38 27.37 -9.19 -17.53
N GLY A 39 26.88 -8.77 -16.37
CA GLY A 39 26.07 -7.56 -16.32
C GLY A 39 25.63 -7.14 -14.94
N ARG A 40 26.58 -6.76 -14.09
CA ARG A 40 26.26 -5.84 -13.00
C ARG A 40 26.10 -4.45 -13.62
N SER A 41 24.96 -4.20 -14.28
CA SER A 41 24.49 -2.81 -14.35
C SER A 41 24.32 -2.40 -12.90
N SER A 42 25.23 -1.59 -12.37
CA SER A 42 25.04 -0.95 -11.08
C SER A 42 23.72 -0.21 -11.18
N GLU A 43 22.66 -0.76 -10.57
CA GLU A 43 21.39 -0.04 -10.46
C GLU A 43 21.70 1.35 -9.91
N PRO A 44 21.11 2.41 -10.46
CA PRO A 44 21.41 3.76 -10.00
C PRO A 44 21.16 3.84 -8.49
N SER A 45 22.23 4.12 -7.74
CA SER A 45 22.16 4.45 -6.33
C SER A 45 21.72 5.90 -6.22
N PHE A 46 20.52 6.14 -5.70
CA PHE A 46 20.01 7.49 -5.47
C PHE A 46 20.45 7.99 -4.09
N ASP A 47 20.91 9.24 -4.05
CA ASP A 47 21.25 9.93 -2.80
C ASP A 47 20.00 10.61 -2.22
N TYR A 48 19.36 9.96 -1.26
CA TYR A 48 18.18 10.49 -0.57
C TYR A 48 18.49 11.63 0.41
N THR A 49 19.76 12.05 0.55
CA THR A 49 20.09 13.31 1.26
C THR A 49 19.85 14.54 0.40
N ARG A 50 19.78 14.37 -0.93
CA ARG A 50 19.51 15.42 -1.91
C ARG A 50 18.15 15.15 -2.56
N THR A 51 17.12 15.77 -1.99
CA THR A 51 15.73 15.60 -2.45
C THR A 51 15.20 16.87 -3.10
N HIS A 52 14.25 16.70 -4.01
CA HIS A 52 13.51 17.80 -4.64
C HIS A 52 12.15 18.05 -3.96
N ASP A 53 11.61 19.26 -4.09
CA ASP A 53 10.21 19.51 -3.76
C ASP A 53 9.30 18.78 -4.75
N VAL A 54 8.14 18.29 -4.31
CA VAL A 54 7.24 17.51 -5.16
C VAL A 54 6.63 18.32 -6.31
N TYR A 55 6.67 19.65 -6.32
CA TYR A 55 6.23 20.48 -7.46
C TYR A 55 7.38 20.92 -8.37
N SER A 56 8.62 20.48 -8.11
CA SER A 56 9.77 20.76 -8.97
C SER A 56 9.48 20.35 -10.42
N ASN A 57 9.89 21.18 -11.38
CA ASN A 57 9.69 20.98 -12.83
C ASN A 57 8.23 20.86 -13.32
N LEU A 58 7.21 21.02 -12.47
CA LEU A 58 5.82 20.91 -12.91
C LEU A 58 5.43 22.05 -13.85
N SER A 59 6.00 23.26 -13.67
CA SER A 59 5.78 24.38 -14.59
C SER A 59 6.25 24.10 -16.02
N LEU A 60 7.25 23.22 -16.21
CA LEU A 60 7.75 22.82 -17.53
C LEU A 60 6.76 21.90 -18.26
N VAL A 61 5.90 21.20 -17.53
CA VAL A 61 4.77 20.44 -18.08
C VAL A 61 3.69 21.41 -18.57
N ASN A 62 3.49 22.53 -17.86
CA ASN A 62 2.47 23.53 -18.17
C ASN A 62 2.87 24.49 -19.31
N SER A 63 4.16 24.77 -19.51
CA SER A 63 4.64 25.82 -20.42
C SER A 63 4.63 25.46 -21.91
N MET A 64 4.18 24.25 -22.28
CA MET A 64 4.13 23.77 -23.66
C MET A 64 2.69 23.54 -24.16
N VAL A 65 1.70 24.24 -23.61
CA VAL A 65 0.36 24.30 -24.22
C VAL A 65 0.50 25.07 -25.53
N PRO A 66 0.33 24.45 -26.71
CA PRO A 66 0.35 25.19 -27.97
C PRO A 66 -0.76 26.25 -27.93
N PRO A 67 -0.53 27.46 -28.47
CA PRO A 67 -1.63 28.39 -28.68
C PRO A 67 -2.67 27.70 -29.56
N SER A 68 -3.91 27.67 -29.07
CA SER A 68 -5.08 27.11 -29.73
C SER A 68 -5.09 27.44 -31.22
N THR A 69 -4.67 26.48 -32.03
CA THR A 69 -4.84 26.51 -33.48
C THR A 69 -5.53 25.21 -33.82
N GLU A 70 -6.76 25.35 -34.30
CA GLU A 70 -7.64 24.28 -34.75
C GLU A 70 -7.07 23.63 -36.02
N GLU A 71 -5.99 22.88 -35.87
CA GLU A 71 -5.63 21.87 -36.85
C GLU A 71 -5.56 20.53 -36.14
N ASP A 72 -6.27 19.56 -36.73
CA ASP A 72 -6.42 18.14 -36.40
C ASP A 72 -5.07 17.39 -36.49
N THR A 73 -4.04 17.97 -35.86
CA THR A 73 -2.68 17.46 -35.82
C THR A 73 -2.62 16.43 -34.70
N LEU A 74 -2.52 15.17 -35.09
CA LEU A 74 -2.27 14.06 -34.18
C LEU A 74 -1.05 14.39 -33.30
N LEU A 75 -1.27 14.55 -32.00
CA LEU A 75 -0.20 14.80 -31.04
C LEU A 75 0.82 13.65 -31.11
N PRO A 76 2.13 13.94 -31.06
CA PRO A 76 3.14 12.89 -30.97
C PRO A 76 2.98 12.10 -29.67
N ARG A 77 3.36 10.83 -29.65
CA ARG A 77 3.44 10.07 -28.39
C ARG A 77 4.48 10.65 -27.46
N CYS A 78 4.18 10.68 -26.16
CA CYS A 78 5.13 11.10 -25.14
C CYS A 78 6.44 10.30 -25.23
N PRO A 79 7.60 10.83 -24.80
CA PRO A 79 8.85 10.09 -24.82
C PRO A 79 8.78 8.84 -23.91
N GLN A 80 9.57 7.81 -24.22
CA GLN A 80 9.61 6.57 -23.41
C GLN A 80 10.01 6.83 -21.96
N ARG A 81 10.90 7.81 -21.74
CA ARG A 81 11.24 8.33 -20.42
C ARG A 81 10.86 9.80 -20.39
N SER A 82 10.01 10.17 -19.45
CA SER A 82 9.66 11.58 -19.26
C SER A 82 10.91 12.41 -18.95
N PRO A 83 11.09 13.58 -19.60
CA PRO A 83 12.19 14.49 -19.32
C PRO A 83 11.97 15.29 -18.02
N TYR A 84 10.78 15.20 -17.42
CA TYR A 84 10.40 16.01 -16.26
C TYR A 84 10.74 15.35 -14.92
N LEU A 85 11.06 14.05 -14.90
CA LEU A 85 11.38 13.29 -13.68
C LEU A 85 12.58 13.92 -12.94
N VAL A 86 12.46 14.01 -11.61
CA VAL A 86 13.49 14.63 -10.75
C VAL A 86 14.20 13.65 -9.82
N GLY A 87 13.70 12.42 -9.69
CA GLY A 87 14.22 11.41 -8.79
C GLY A 87 13.70 11.56 -7.36
N PRO A 88 14.58 11.51 -6.33
CA PRO A 88 14.17 11.59 -4.92
C PRO A 88 13.40 12.87 -4.57
N ILE A 89 12.29 12.72 -3.85
CA ILE A 89 11.37 13.79 -3.45
C ILE A 89 11.29 13.85 -1.92
N SER A 90 11.25 15.08 -1.39
CA SER A 90 11.07 15.31 0.05
C SER A 90 9.62 15.12 0.44
N VAL A 91 9.35 14.16 1.33
CA VAL A 91 8.01 13.92 1.88
C VAL A 91 7.96 14.31 3.36
N THR A 92 7.14 15.30 3.68
CA THR A 92 6.88 15.77 5.05
C THR A 92 5.39 15.78 5.35
N PHE A 93 5.04 15.62 6.64
CA PHE A 93 3.66 15.54 7.12
C PHE A 93 3.33 16.65 8.14
N SER A 94 4.13 17.71 8.17
CA SER A 94 3.97 18.83 9.12
C SER A 94 2.89 19.82 8.68
N GLN A 95 2.68 19.98 7.37
CA GLN A 95 1.69 20.88 6.79
C GLN A 95 0.82 20.12 5.80
N ILE A 96 -0.51 20.26 5.95
CA ILE A 96 -1.49 19.61 5.09
C ILE A 96 -2.29 20.70 4.37
N PRO A 97 -2.02 20.94 3.08
CA PRO A 97 -2.81 21.88 2.30
C PRO A 97 -4.30 21.47 2.27
N THR A 98 -5.16 22.46 2.09
CA THR A 98 -6.59 22.26 1.81
C THR A 98 -6.76 21.68 0.40
N LEU A 99 -7.88 20.98 0.15
CA LEU A 99 -8.18 20.46 -1.19
C LEU A 99 -8.21 21.57 -2.24
N ARG A 100 -8.70 22.77 -1.88
CA ARG A 100 -8.70 23.94 -2.77
C ARG A 100 -7.29 24.39 -3.14
N GLU A 101 -6.37 24.44 -2.18
CA GLU A 101 -4.97 24.77 -2.46
C GLU A 101 -4.29 23.71 -3.33
N ILE A 102 -4.55 22.43 -3.08
CA ILE A 102 -4.03 21.34 -3.93
C ILE A 102 -4.56 21.47 -5.36
N HIS A 103 -5.85 21.74 -5.53
CA HIS A 103 -6.46 21.98 -6.84
C HIS A 103 -5.83 23.17 -7.57
N ASN A 104 -5.69 24.31 -6.89
CA ASN A 104 -5.06 25.50 -7.46
C ASN A 104 -3.60 25.26 -7.89
N LYS A 105 -2.87 24.37 -7.19
CA LYS A 105 -1.50 23.97 -7.55
C LYS A 105 -1.44 22.98 -8.73
N ASN A 106 -2.55 22.36 -9.11
CA ASN A 106 -2.62 21.35 -10.17
C ASN A 106 -3.65 21.75 -11.24
N PRO A 107 -3.45 22.86 -11.96
CA PRO A 107 -4.44 23.41 -12.89
C PRO A 107 -4.74 22.52 -14.11
N LEU A 108 -3.86 21.57 -14.43
CA LEU A 108 -4.06 20.62 -15.54
C LEU A 108 -4.88 19.38 -15.12
N VAL A 109 -5.20 19.22 -13.84
CA VAL A 109 -6.05 18.12 -13.36
C VAL A 109 -7.52 18.52 -13.57
N PHE A 110 -8.20 17.76 -14.41
CA PHE A 110 -9.61 17.91 -14.71
C PHE A 110 -10.49 17.30 -13.61
N LYS A 111 -11.77 17.72 -13.60
CA LYS A 111 -12.80 17.17 -12.72
C LYS A 111 -12.85 15.63 -12.83
N GLY A 112 -13.01 14.96 -11.69
CA GLY A 112 -12.83 13.52 -11.55
C GLY A 112 -11.40 13.11 -11.17
N GLY A 113 -10.47 14.06 -11.03
CA GLY A 113 -9.06 13.79 -10.76
C GLY A 113 -8.35 13.14 -11.93
N GLU A 114 -8.75 13.52 -13.14
CA GLU A 114 -8.18 13.01 -14.38
C GLU A 114 -7.13 13.99 -14.91
N TYR A 115 -6.10 13.46 -15.55
CA TYR A 115 -5.09 14.25 -16.24
C TYR A 115 -4.62 13.53 -17.50
N LYS A 116 -4.40 14.32 -18.56
CA LYS A 116 -3.75 13.91 -19.80
C LYS A 116 -2.62 14.91 -20.12
N PRO A 117 -1.44 14.48 -20.57
CA PRO A 117 -0.38 15.40 -20.97
C PRO A 117 -0.87 16.33 -22.10
N PRO A 118 -0.67 17.66 -22.00
CA PRO A 118 -1.26 18.60 -22.96
C PRO A 118 -0.53 18.61 -24.33
N ASN A 119 0.71 18.13 -24.38
CA ASN A 119 1.61 18.26 -25.52
C ASN A 119 1.97 16.93 -26.20
N CYS A 120 1.45 15.82 -25.71
CA CYS A 120 1.71 14.50 -26.28
C CYS A 120 0.63 13.49 -25.89
N GLU A 121 0.44 12.47 -26.73
CA GLU A 121 -0.39 11.32 -26.39
C GLU A 121 0.34 10.44 -25.36
N ALA A 122 -0.30 10.21 -24.21
CA ALA A 122 0.25 9.35 -23.17
C ALA A 122 0.47 7.92 -23.68
N ARG A 123 1.58 7.30 -23.27
CA ARG A 123 1.86 5.89 -23.61
C ARG A 123 1.11 4.88 -22.73
N HIS A 124 0.66 5.35 -21.57
CA HIS A 124 0.10 4.51 -20.52
C HIS A 124 -1.09 5.22 -19.89
N ASN A 125 -2.21 4.49 -19.86
CA ASN A 125 -3.44 4.85 -19.17
C ASN A 125 -3.48 4.11 -17.83
N THR A 126 -3.41 4.83 -16.71
CA THR A 126 -3.39 4.22 -15.37
C THR A 126 -4.56 4.67 -14.50
N ALA A 127 -5.39 3.72 -14.06
CA ALA A 127 -6.37 3.95 -12.99
C ALA A 127 -5.70 3.80 -11.62
N ILE A 128 -5.77 4.84 -10.77
CA ILE A 128 -5.30 4.78 -9.39
C ILE A 128 -6.49 4.51 -8.47
N ILE A 129 -6.50 3.38 -7.79
CA ILE A 129 -7.64 2.92 -6.99
C ILE A 129 -7.24 2.86 -5.52
N ILE A 130 -7.91 3.66 -4.71
CA ILE A 130 -7.59 3.85 -3.29
C ILE A 130 -8.80 3.48 -2.43
N PRO A 131 -8.70 2.44 -1.59
CA PRO A 131 -9.75 2.09 -0.64
C PRO A 131 -9.71 3.08 0.52
N HIS A 132 -10.86 3.59 0.94
CA HIS A 132 -10.92 4.71 1.88
C HIS A 132 -12.11 4.62 2.86
N ARG A 133 -11.86 5.04 4.11
CA ARG A 133 -12.87 5.45 5.09
C ARG A 133 -12.22 6.21 6.23
N ASN A 134 -12.75 7.37 6.64
CA ASN A 134 -12.33 8.15 7.81
C ASN A 134 -10.82 8.47 7.82
N ARG A 135 -10.28 8.86 6.66
CA ARG A 135 -8.85 9.11 6.42
C ARG A 135 -8.61 10.37 5.61
N GLU A 136 -9.40 11.41 5.83
CA GLU A 136 -9.43 12.63 5.02
C GLU A 136 -8.09 13.39 5.06
N THR A 137 -7.41 13.38 6.22
CA THR A 137 -6.07 13.97 6.37
C THR A 137 -5.02 13.21 5.58
N HIS A 138 -5.10 11.88 5.53
CA HIS A 138 -4.18 11.05 4.75
C HIS A 138 -4.42 11.23 3.25
N LEU A 139 -5.69 11.25 2.85
CA LEU A 139 -6.08 11.50 1.47
C LEU A 139 -5.55 12.86 0.98
N ARG A 140 -5.63 13.92 1.79
CA ARG A 140 -5.05 15.22 1.43
C ARG A 140 -3.54 15.18 1.24
N HIS A 141 -2.80 14.48 2.10
CA HIS A 141 -1.37 14.26 1.86
C HIS A 141 -1.15 13.52 0.54
N LEU A 142 -1.88 12.43 0.32
CA LEU A 142 -1.73 11.63 -0.89
C LEU A 142 -1.98 12.45 -2.15
N LEU A 143 -3.09 13.17 -2.23
CA LEU A 143 -3.40 14.02 -3.39
C LEU A 143 -2.34 15.12 -3.59
N TYR A 144 -1.86 15.74 -2.51
CA TYR A 144 -0.82 16.77 -2.59
C TYR A 144 0.46 16.28 -3.26
N TYR A 145 0.92 15.07 -2.89
CA TYR A 145 2.15 14.50 -3.44
C TYR A 145 1.92 13.78 -4.77
N LEU A 146 0.81 13.07 -4.93
CA LEU A 146 0.60 12.14 -6.03
C LEU A 146 0.26 12.85 -7.35
N HIS A 147 -0.54 13.91 -7.34
CA HIS A 147 -0.87 14.63 -8.58
C HIS A 147 0.36 15.14 -9.35
N PRO A 148 1.25 15.96 -8.76
CA PRO A 148 2.43 16.45 -9.47
C PRO A 148 3.41 15.31 -9.82
N PHE A 149 3.49 14.28 -8.97
CA PHE A 149 4.29 13.08 -9.22
C PHE A 149 3.85 12.35 -10.49
N LEU A 150 2.54 12.11 -10.66
CA LEU A 150 1.99 11.42 -11.84
C LEU A 150 2.02 12.30 -13.10
N GLN A 151 1.77 13.61 -12.97
CA GLN A 151 1.88 14.55 -14.09
C GLN A 151 3.27 14.56 -14.70
N ARG A 152 4.33 14.56 -13.87
CA ARG A 152 5.72 14.46 -14.35
C ARG A 152 6.02 13.14 -15.04
N GLN A 153 5.29 12.07 -14.77
CA GLN A 153 5.45 10.81 -15.48
C GLN A 153 4.78 10.80 -16.86
N GLN A 154 4.08 11.88 -17.23
CA GLN A 154 3.36 12.02 -18.50
C GLN A 154 2.35 10.86 -18.75
N LEU A 155 1.69 10.43 -17.68
CA LEU A 155 0.63 9.43 -17.75
C LEU A 155 -0.70 10.08 -18.12
N HIS A 156 -1.58 9.33 -18.79
CA HIS A 156 -3.01 9.56 -18.66
C HIS A 156 -3.47 8.80 -17.42
N TYR A 157 -4.04 9.49 -16.43
CA TYR A 157 -4.49 8.84 -15.21
C TYR A 157 -5.79 9.42 -14.69
N ARG A 158 -6.50 8.62 -13.88
CA ARG A 158 -7.58 9.09 -13.02
C ARG A 158 -7.46 8.48 -11.62
N ILE A 159 -7.76 9.26 -10.59
CA ILE A 159 -7.77 8.82 -9.19
C ILE A 159 -9.19 8.47 -8.75
N TYR A 160 -9.38 7.25 -8.27
CA TYR A 160 -10.64 6.72 -7.74
C TYR A 160 -10.51 6.48 -6.24
N ILE A 161 -11.32 7.18 -5.45
CA ILE A 161 -11.45 6.96 -4.02
C ILE A 161 -12.68 6.09 -3.79
N ILE A 162 -12.45 4.86 -3.31
CA ILE A 162 -13.52 3.90 -3.05
C ILE A 162 -13.89 3.98 -1.58
N HIS A 163 -14.90 4.78 -1.31
CA HIS A 163 -15.36 5.10 0.04
C HIS A 163 -16.33 4.02 0.55
N GLN A 164 -15.95 3.34 1.64
CA GLN A 164 -16.83 2.38 2.31
C GLN A 164 -17.85 3.12 3.19
N ALA A 165 -19.12 3.01 2.84
CA ALA A 165 -20.20 3.58 3.62
C ALA A 165 -20.42 2.83 4.95
N GLY A 166 -20.83 3.59 5.98
CA GLY A 166 -21.18 3.06 7.29
C GLY A 166 -19.98 2.62 8.14
N ASN A 167 -20.30 2.06 9.31
CA ASN A 167 -19.33 1.77 10.37
C ASN A 167 -19.01 0.27 10.51
N SER A 168 -19.32 -0.55 9.50
CA SER A 168 -18.98 -1.98 9.50
C SER A 168 -17.46 -2.19 9.45
N THR A 169 -16.97 -3.42 9.69
CA THR A 169 -15.52 -3.68 9.56
C THR A 169 -15.02 -3.30 8.17
N PHE A 170 -13.87 -2.64 8.10
CA PHE A 170 -13.22 -2.22 6.85
C PHE A 170 -12.79 -3.45 6.06
N ASN A 171 -12.91 -3.40 4.74
CA ASN A 171 -12.47 -4.49 3.86
C ASN A 171 -11.72 -3.93 2.66
N ARG A 172 -10.40 -3.80 2.83
CA ARG A 172 -9.48 -3.23 1.86
C ARG A 172 -9.56 -3.93 0.51
N ALA A 173 -9.40 -5.26 0.49
CA ALA A 173 -9.35 -6.05 -0.74
C ALA A 173 -10.67 -5.99 -1.53
N LYS A 174 -11.81 -6.04 -0.84
CA LYS A 174 -13.13 -5.93 -1.47
C LYS A 174 -13.37 -4.54 -2.07
N LEU A 175 -12.93 -3.46 -1.40
CA LEU A 175 -13.02 -2.11 -1.96
C LEU A 175 -12.13 -1.94 -3.19
N LEU A 176 -10.95 -2.57 -3.23
CA LEU A 176 -10.10 -2.58 -4.42
C LEU A 176 -10.78 -3.28 -5.59
N ASN A 177 -11.46 -4.43 -5.37
CA ASN A 177 -12.27 -5.09 -6.40
C ASN A 177 -13.38 -4.17 -6.93
N VAL A 178 -14.11 -3.48 -6.04
CA VAL A 178 -15.13 -2.48 -6.43
C VAL A 178 -14.50 -1.39 -7.30
N GLY A 179 -13.36 -0.84 -6.87
CA GLY A 179 -12.70 0.22 -7.62
C GLY A 179 -12.22 -0.20 -9.00
N VAL A 180 -11.68 -1.42 -9.14
CA VAL A 180 -11.36 -1.98 -10.45
C VAL A 180 -12.61 -2.09 -11.31
N LYS A 181 -13.70 -2.63 -10.76
CA LYS A 181 -14.96 -2.79 -11.50
C LYS A 181 -15.53 -1.46 -11.96
N GLU A 182 -15.48 -0.40 -11.15
CA GLU A 182 -15.99 0.91 -11.53
C GLU A 182 -15.04 1.68 -12.46
N ALA A 183 -13.72 1.58 -12.27
CA ALA A 183 -12.74 2.25 -13.13
C ALA A 183 -12.78 1.72 -14.57
N LEU A 184 -12.95 0.41 -14.77
CA LEU A 184 -13.05 -0.22 -16.09
C LEU A 184 -14.35 0.11 -16.84
N ARG A 185 -15.26 0.90 -16.26
CA ARG A 185 -16.47 1.41 -16.94
C ARG A 185 -16.22 2.75 -17.63
N ASP A 186 -15.17 3.45 -17.23
CA ASP A 186 -14.89 4.81 -17.66
C ASP A 186 -13.92 4.89 -18.83
N GLU A 187 -12.97 3.95 -18.92
CA GLU A 187 -11.86 3.97 -19.87
C GLU A 187 -11.23 2.58 -19.98
N ASP A 188 -10.62 2.31 -21.14
CA ASP A 188 -9.80 1.13 -21.38
C ASP A 188 -8.41 1.32 -20.76
N TRP A 189 -8.34 1.20 -19.43
CA TRP A 189 -7.11 1.36 -18.67
C TRP A 189 -6.08 0.26 -18.99
N ASP A 190 -4.86 0.64 -19.33
CA ASP A 190 -3.74 -0.31 -19.50
C ASP A 190 -3.28 -0.89 -18.14
N CYS A 191 -3.45 -0.10 -17.08
CA CYS A 191 -2.89 -0.39 -15.77
C CYS A 191 -3.83 -0.03 -14.62
N LEU A 192 -3.95 -0.95 -13.67
CA LEU A 192 -4.64 -0.77 -12.40
C LEU A 192 -3.60 -0.62 -11.29
N PHE A 193 -3.52 0.56 -10.68
CA PHE A 193 -2.63 0.84 -9.56
C PHE A 193 -3.44 0.84 -8.25
N LEU A 194 -3.23 -0.17 -7.42
CA LEU A 194 -3.99 -0.44 -6.21
C LEU A 194 -3.18 0.05 -5.02
N HIS A 195 -3.71 1.05 -4.32
CA HIS A 195 -2.88 1.97 -3.55
C HIS A 195 -3.46 2.28 -2.17
N ASP A 196 -2.67 2.10 -1.12
CA ASP A 196 -3.06 2.51 0.23
C ASP A 196 -3.04 4.04 0.39
N VAL A 197 -4.03 4.60 1.09
CA VAL A 197 -4.17 6.06 1.23
C VAL A 197 -3.01 6.73 1.98
N ASP A 198 -2.25 5.97 2.75
CA ASP A 198 -1.21 6.46 3.66
C ASP A 198 0.23 6.26 3.15
N LEU A 199 0.42 5.74 1.94
CA LEU A 199 1.75 5.49 1.37
C LEU A 199 2.13 6.51 0.31
N ILE A 200 3.11 7.37 0.58
CA ILE A 200 3.57 8.38 -0.40
C ILE A 200 4.86 7.90 -1.09
N PRO A 201 4.93 7.85 -2.44
CA PRO A 201 6.18 7.51 -3.12
C PRO A 201 7.23 8.62 -2.95
N GLU A 202 8.49 8.23 -2.74
CA GLU A 202 9.61 9.17 -2.48
C GLU A 202 10.56 9.33 -3.68
N ASN A 203 10.29 8.68 -4.82
CA ASN A 203 11.13 8.79 -6.01
C ASN A 203 10.31 8.61 -7.29
N ASP A 204 10.28 9.63 -8.16
CA ASP A 204 9.44 9.60 -9.37
C ASP A 204 10.00 8.77 -10.54
N PHE A 205 11.19 8.16 -10.37
CA PHE A 205 11.62 7.03 -11.20
C PHE A 205 10.85 5.73 -10.89
N ASN A 206 10.07 5.69 -9.80
CA ASN A 206 9.10 4.62 -9.58
C ASN A 206 7.85 4.88 -10.41
N LEU A 207 7.87 4.45 -11.67
CA LEU A 207 6.81 4.72 -12.64
C LEU A 207 5.49 4.04 -12.25
N TYR A 208 4.38 4.77 -12.34
CA TYR A 208 3.03 4.27 -12.09
C TYR A 208 2.44 3.62 -13.36
N VAL A 209 3.18 2.63 -13.86
CA VAL A 209 2.85 1.81 -15.03
C VAL A 209 2.96 0.34 -14.66
N CYS A 210 2.23 -0.50 -15.39
CA CYS A 210 2.22 -1.93 -15.18
C CYS A 210 3.35 -2.62 -15.93
N ASP A 211 3.90 -3.70 -15.37
CA ASP A 211 4.73 -4.61 -16.12
C ASP A 211 3.81 -5.52 -16.95
N PRO A 212 4.03 -5.66 -18.28
CA PRO A 212 3.12 -6.44 -19.14
C PRO A 212 3.05 -7.93 -18.78
N TRP A 213 4.09 -8.48 -18.15
CA TRP A 213 4.26 -9.92 -17.94
C TRP A 213 3.90 -10.38 -16.54
N SER A 214 3.95 -9.49 -15.55
CA SER A 214 3.88 -9.87 -14.15
C SER A 214 3.41 -8.74 -13.23
N PRO A 215 2.53 -9.02 -12.24
CA PRO A 215 2.11 -8.05 -11.24
C PRO A 215 3.30 -7.36 -10.55
N LYS A 216 3.26 -6.03 -10.50
CA LYS A 216 4.30 -5.20 -9.90
C LYS A 216 3.95 -4.90 -8.44
N HIS A 217 4.90 -5.09 -7.53
CA HIS A 217 4.85 -4.53 -6.18
C HIS A 217 5.69 -3.25 -6.15
N ALA A 218 5.03 -2.10 -6.03
CA ALA A 218 5.69 -0.79 -6.15
C ALA A 218 6.35 -0.35 -4.82
N SER A 219 5.71 -0.64 -3.68
CA SER A 219 6.16 -0.22 -2.34
C SER A 219 7.17 -1.17 -1.70
N VAL A 220 8.33 -1.34 -2.33
CA VAL A 220 9.33 -2.33 -1.90
C VAL A 220 10.13 -1.91 -0.67
N ALA A 221 10.30 -0.60 -0.45
CA ALA A 221 11.11 -0.04 0.61
C ALA A 221 10.30 1.02 1.38
N MET A 222 9.58 0.60 2.42
CA MET A 222 8.78 1.51 3.23
C MET A 222 9.53 1.94 4.50
N ASN A 223 9.39 3.21 4.89
CA ASN A 223 10.00 3.76 6.11
C ASN A 223 9.63 2.98 7.39
N LYS A 224 8.39 2.47 7.49
CA LYS A 224 7.92 1.64 8.62
C LYS A 224 8.70 0.35 8.79
N PHE A 225 9.27 -0.16 7.69
CA PHE A 225 10.11 -1.36 7.66
C PHE A 225 11.58 -1.02 7.41
N SER A 226 12.01 0.17 7.84
CA SER A 226 13.39 0.65 7.68
C SER A 226 13.89 0.56 6.23
N TYR A 227 13.02 0.89 5.28
CA TYR A 227 13.31 0.86 3.84
C TYR A 227 13.77 -0.51 3.32
N SER A 228 13.27 -1.58 3.93
CA SER A 228 13.56 -2.96 3.54
C SER A 228 12.28 -3.74 3.28
N LEU A 229 12.34 -4.68 2.34
CA LEU A 229 11.21 -5.58 2.08
C LEU A 229 11.04 -6.53 3.29
N PRO A 230 9.84 -6.60 3.91
CA PRO A 230 9.65 -7.42 5.12
C PRO A 230 9.96 -8.91 4.91
N TYR A 231 9.52 -9.46 3.78
CA TYR A 231 9.78 -10.83 3.35
C TYR A 231 9.52 -10.98 1.84
N PRO A 232 10.07 -12.01 1.15
CA PRO A 232 10.04 -12.10 -0.32
C PRO A 232 8.65 -12.15 -0.97
N MET A 233 7.65 -12.68 -0.26
CA MET A 233 6.27 -12.78 -0.74
C MET A 233 5.40 -11.56 -0.41
N TYR A 234 5.93 -10.57 0.31
CA TYR A 234 5.17 -9.38 0.70
C TYR A 234 4.67 -8.60 -0.53
N PHE A 235 3.36 -8.34 -0.56
CA PHE A 235 2.66 -7.67 -1.67
C PHE A 235 1.66 -6.59 -1.18
N GLY A 236 1.78 -6.17 0.07
CA GLY A 236 0.96 -5.12 0.67
C GLY A 236 1.36 -3.71 0.25
N GLY A 237 0.55 -2.72 0.62
CA GLY A 237 0.82 -1.31 0.31
C GLY A 237 0.34 -0.91 -1.08
N VAL A 238 1.27 -0.79 -2.03
CA VAL A 238 1.02 -0.34 -3.41
C VAL A 238 1.46 -1.39 -4.42
N SER A 239 0.52 -1.81 -5.27
CA SER A 239 0.75 -2.80 -6.32
C SER A 239 0.11 -2.37 -7.64
N ALA A 240 0.55 -2.96 -8.75
CA ALA A 240 0.04 -2.67 -10.07
C ALA A 240 -0.14 -3.94 -10.89
N LEU A 241 -1.28 -4.03 -11.57
CA LEU A 241 -1.66 -5.15 -12.43
C LEU A 241 -2.33 -4.63 -13.68
N THR A 242 -2.07 -5.25 -14.83
CA THR A 242 -2.94 -5.01 -15.99
C THR A 242 -4.35 -5.58 -15.70
N PRO A 243 -5.41 -5.10 -16.37
CA PRO A 243 -6.74 -5.69 -16.21
C PRO A 243 -6.74 -7.21 -16.46
N ASP A 244 -6.00 -7.68 -17.46
CA ASP A 244 -5.86 -9.11 -17.76
C ASP A 244 -5.20 -9.90 -16.63
N GLN A 245 -4.11 -9.37 -16.05
CA GLN A 245 -3.45 -9.99 -14.90
C GLN A 245 -4.40 -10.05 -13.71
N TYR A 246 -5.16 -8.99 -13.46
CA TYR A 246 -6.13 -8.91 -12.38
C TYR A 246 -7.26 -9.93 -12.55
N MET A 247 -7.82 -10.04 -13.75
CA MET A 247 -8.89 -11.01 -14.04
C MET A 247 -8.37 -12.46 -14.03
N LYS A 248 -7.14 -12.70 -14.50
CA LYS A 248 -6.51 -14.03 -14.47
C LYS A 248 -6.41 -14.61 -13.06
N MET A 249 -6.28 -13.76 -12.05
CA MET A 249 -6.24 -14.15 -10.64
C MET A 249 -7.60 -14.09 -9.93
N ASN A 250 -8.69 -13.88 -10.69
CA ASN A 250 -10.04 -13.62 -10.17
C ASN A 250 -10.08 -12.42 -9.20
N GLY A 251 -9.26 -11.40 -9.44
CA GLY A 251 -9.04 -10.27 -8.54
C GLY A 251 -8.70 -10.68 -7.10
N PHE A 252 -9.10 -9.84 -6.16
CA PHE A 252 -8.69 -9.92 -4.75
C PHE A 252 -9.74 -10.64 -3.89
N PRO A 253 -9.37 -11.23 -2.73
CA PRO A 253 -10.34 -11.90 -1.86
C PRO A 253 -11.34 -10.91 -1.24
N ASN A 254 -12.62 -11.30 -1.12
CA ASN A 254 -13.64 -10.46 -0.49
C ASN A 254 -13.88 -10.78 0.99
N GLU A 255 -13.30 -11.86 1.52
CA GLU A 255 -13.58 -12.37 2.88
C GLU A 255 -12.69 -11.78 3.99
N TYR A 256 -11.72 -10.93 3.64
CA TYR A 256 -10.82 -10.29 4.59
C TYR A 256 -11.44 -9.02 5.19
N TRP A 257 -12.22 -9.23 6.25
CA TRP A 257 -12.79 -8.16 7.07
C TRP A 257 -11.84 -7.83 8.22
N GLY A 258 -11.32 -6.59 8.24
CA GLY A 258 -10.32 -6.12 9.20
C GLY A 258 -8.89 -6.24 8.66
N TRP A 259 -7.91 -6.00 9.52
CA TRP A 259 -6.51 -5.93 9.13
C TRP A 259 -5.85 -7.32 9.05
N GLY A 260 -5.15 -7.56 7.94
CA GLY A 260 -4.07 -8.55 7.84
C GLY A 260 -4.40 -9.79 6.99
N GLY A 261 -3.39 -10.22 6.22
CA GLY A 261 -3.33 -11.50 5.50
C GLY A 261 -3.96 -11.49 4.11
N GLU A 262 -4.63 -10.41 3.71
CA GLU A 262 -5.23 -10.30 2.38
C GLU A 262 -4.17 -10.09 1.30
N ASP A 263 -3.09 -9.37 1.63
CA ASP A 263 -1.93 -9.15 0.77
C ASP A 263 -1.13 -10.44 0.51
N ASP A 264 -1.00 -11.30 1.52
CA ASP A 264 -0.40 -12.64 1.39
C ASP A 264 -1.28 -13.59 0.55
N ASP A 265 -2.61 -13.49 0.68
CA ASP A 265 -3.55 -14.21 -0.18
C ASP A 265 -3.39 -13.76 -1.64
N ILE A 266 -3.39 -12.45 -1.88
CA ILE A 266 -3.14 -11.85 -3.20
C ILE A 266 -1.81 -12.35 -3.78
N ALA A 267 -0.72 -12.31 -3.01
CA ALA A 267 0.58 -12.81 -3.44
C ALA A 267 0.54 -14.31 -3.81
N THR A 268 -0.24 -15.09 -3.07
CA THR A 268 -0.49 -16.50 -3.36
C THR A 268 -1.29 -16.66 -4.66
N ARG A 269 -2.30 -15.83 -4.90
CA ARG A 269 -3.08 -15.84 -6.15
C ARG A 269 -2.24 -15.48 -7.37
N VAL A 270 -1.33 -14.51 -7.26
CA VAL A 270 -0.36 -14.19 -8.34
C VAL A 270 0.40 -15.45 -8.75
N ARG A 271 0.92 -16.21 -7.76
CA ARG A 271 1.61 -17.48 -8.02
C ARG A 271 0.68 -18.55 -8.60
N LEU A 272 -0.54 -18.69 -8.09
CA LEU A 272 -1.52 -19.66 -8.59
C LEU A 272 -1.99 -19.34 -10.03
N GLY A 273 -2.03 -18.06 -10.39
CA GLY A 273 -2.22 -17.59 -11.77
C GLY A 273 -1.01 -17.79 -12.69
N GLY A 274 0.04 -18.44 -12.21
CA GLY A 274 1.27 -18.71 -12.97
C GLY A 274 2.13 -17.46 -13.23
N MET A 275 1.93 -16.40 -12.46
CA MET A 275 2.68 -15.14 -12.57
C MET A 275 3.71 -15.02 -11.45
N LYS A 276 4.66 -14.09 -11.60
CA LYS A 276 5.64 -13.75 -10.57
C LYS A 276 5.44 -12.30 -10.16
N ILE A 277 5.89 -11.95 -8.95
CA ILE A 277 5.90 -10.56 -8.50
C ILE A 277 7.15 -9.89 -9.05
N THR A 278 6.98 -8.80 -9.79
CA THR A 278 8.07 -7.90 -10.21
C THR A 278 8.18 -6.73 -9.24
N ARG A 279 9.39 -6.18 -9.11
CA ARG A 279 9.70 -5.11 -8.16
C ARG A 279 10.67 -4.12 -8.81
N PRO A 280 10.49 -2.80 -8.61
CA PRO A 280 11.57 -1.85 -8.86
C PRO A 280 12.76 -2.15 -7.93
N SER A 281 13.91 -1.57 -8.24
CA SER A 281 15.06 -1.60 -7.33
C SER A 281 14.68 -1.02 -5.97
N VAL A 282 15.35 -1.50 -4.92
CA VAL A 282 15.19 -0.93 -3.58
C VAL A 282 15.55 0.55 -3.58
N SER A 283 16.50 1.00 -4.42
CA SER A 283 16.87 2.42 -4.53
C SER A 283 15.79 3.31 -5.14
N VAL A 284 14.77 2.75 -5.79
CA VAL A 284 13.70 3.50 -6.47
C VAL A 284 12.35 3.35 -5.78
N GLY A 285 11.98 2.14 -5.33
CA GLY A 285 10.66 1.89 -4.75
C GLY A 285 10.51 2.31 -3.28
N HIS A 286 11.03 3.49 -2.93
CA HIS A 286 10.90 4.10 -1.61
C HIS A 286 9.50 4.67 -1.39
N TYR A 287 8.91 4.38 -0.24
CA TYR A 287 7.65 4.96 0.22
C TYR A 287 7.72 5.41 1.67
N LYS A 288 7.03 6.51 1.96
CA LYS A 288 6.83 7.01 3.31
C LYS A 288 5.39 6.81 3.74
N MET A 289 5.20 6.05 4.81
CA MET A 289 3.90 5.88 5.46
C MET A 289 3.57 7.09 6.34
N VAL A 290 2.39 7.67 6.15
CA VAL A 290 1.78 8.65 7.06
C VAL A 290 1.47 7.92 8.36
N LYS A 291 2.08 8.36 9.47
CA LYS A 291 1.92 7.68 10.76
C LYS A 291 0.48 7.77 11.25
N HIS A 292 -0.04 6.64 11.70
CA HIS A 292 -1.34 6.57 12.38
C HIS A 292 -1.34 5.49 13.46
N LYS A 293 -2.30 5.58 14.38
CA LYS A 293 -2.62 4.51 15.35
C LYS A 293 -3.56 3.49 14.68
N GLY A 294 -3.80 2.34 15.31
CA GLY A 294 -4.81 1.40 14.83
C GLY A 294 -6.16 2.10 14.65
N ASP A 295 -6.86 1.82 13.55
CA ASP A 295 -8.15 2.45 13.26
C ASP A 295 -9.30 1.63 13.83
N GLN A 296 -10.29 2.32 14.39
CA GLN A 296 -11.54 1.69 14.76
C GLN A 296 -12.25 1.13 13.53
N GLY A 297 -12.73 -0.11 13.63
CA GLY A 297 -13.35 -0.83 12.51
C GLY A 297 -12.34 -1.40 11.51
N ASN A 298 -11.03 -1.34 11.78
CA ASN A 298 -9.99 -2.06 11.03
C ASN A 298 -9.09 -2.85 12.00
N GLU A 299 -9.70 -3.44 13.03
CA GLU A 299 -9.01 -4.28 13.99
C GLU A 299 -8.39 -5.49 13.30
N GLU A 300 -7.34 -6.05 13.93
CA GLU A 300 -6.69 -7.25 13.45
C GLU A 300 -7.70 -8.40 13.28
N ASN A 301 -7.75 -8.96 12.08
CA ASN A 301 -8.65 -10.06 11.77
C ASN A 301 -8.16 -11.34 12.48
N PRO A 302 -8.95 -11.91 13.43
CA PRO A 302 -8.55 -13.10 14.15
C PRO A 302 -8.54 -14.36 13.26
N HIS A 303 -9.19 -14.31 12.10
CA HIS A 303 -9.31 -15.43 11.16
C HIS A 303 -8.33 -15.32 9.97
N ARG A 304 -7.40 -14.35 9.97
CA ARG A 304 -6.51 -14.11 8.82
C ARG A 304 -5.70 -15.34 8.39
N PHE A 305 -5.23 -16.14 9.36
CA PHE A 305 -4.47 -17.36 9.06
C PHE A 305 -5.37 -18.48 8.53
N ASP A 306 -6.60 -18.61 9.05
CA ASP A 306 -7.58 -19.58 8.56
C ASP A 306 -7.97 -19.29 7.10
N LEU A 307 -8.12 -18.00 6.75
CA LEU A 307 -8.38 -17.56 5.38
C LEU A 307 -7.19 -17.88 4.48
N LEU A 308 -5.96 -17.55 4.93
CA LEU A 308 -4.74 -17.76 4.14
C LEU A 308 -4.47 -19.25 3.83
N ILE A 309 -4.76 -20.15 4.76
CA ILE A 309 -4.65 -21.60 4.54
C ILE A 309 -5.62 -22.06 3.42
N ARG A 310 -6.76 -21.39 3.27
CA ARG A 310 -7.82 -21.75 2.32
C ARG A 310 -7.63 -21.14 0.94
N THR A 311 -6.71 -20.20 0.75
CA THR A 311 -6.51 -19.48 -0.53
C THR A 311 -6.45 -20.40 -1.74
N GLN A 312 -5.66 -21.49 -1.66
CA GLN A 312 -5.51 -22.43 -2.78
C GLN A 312 -6.84 -23.07 -3.25
N ARG A 313 -7.79 -23.25 -2.34
CA ARG A 313 -9.11 -23.82 -2.64
C ARG A 313 -10.12 -22.73 -3.02
N MET A 314 -10.00 -21.55 -2.40
CA MET A 314 -11.03 -20.51 -2.46
C MET A 314 -10.81 -19.46 -3.56
N TRP A 315 -9.60 -19.29 -4.09
CA TRP A 315 -9.29 -18.16 -4.98
C TRP A 315 -10.13 -18.10 -6.28
N LYS A 316 -10.63 -19.24 -6.76
CA LYS A 316 -11.52 -19.30 -7.94
C LYS A 316 -13.00 -19.03 -7.63
N VAL A 317 -13.39 -19.04 -6.35
CA VAL A 317 -14.80 -18.86 -5.92
C VAL A 317 -15.01 -17.58 -5.11
N ASP A 318 -13.97 -17.07 -4.43
CA ASP A 318 -13.97 -15.77 -3.77
C ASP A 318 -13.09 -14.80 -4.55
N GLY A 319 -13.69 -13.78 -5.18
CA GLY A 319 -12.97 -12.80 -5.95
C GLY A 319 -13.87 -11.85 -6.74
N MET A 320 -13.42 -11.42 -7.91
CA MET A 320 -14.21 -10.57 -8.82
C MET A 320 -15.52 -11.24 -9.24
N ASN A 321 -15.52 -12.55 -9.44
CA ASN A 321 -16.72 -13.31 -9.81
C ASN A 321 -17.80 -13.38 -8.72
N SER A 322 -17.44 -13.19 -7.45
CA SER A 322 -18.38 -13.20 -6.32
C SER A 322 -18.53 -11.82 -5.65
N LEU A 323 -18.01 -10.78 -6.30
CA LEU A 323 -18.07 -9.41 -5.80
C LEU A 323 -19.53 -8.92 -5.74
N ASN A 324 -20.00 -8.64 -4.52
CA ASN A 324 -21.31 -8.05 -4.25
C ASN A 324 -21.17 -6.76 -3.43
N TYR A 325 -21.82 -5.69 -3.91
CA TYR A 325 -21.87 -4.36 -3.31
C TYR A 325 -23.05 -3.58 -3.90
N LYS A 326 -23.44 -2.49 -3.22
CA LYS A 326 -24.39 -1.50 -3.72
C LYS A 326 -23.65 -0.18 -3.93
N LEU A 327 -23.70 0.35 -5.15
CA LEU A 327 -23.26 1.72 -5.43
C LEU A 327 -24.28 2.70 -4.83
N LEU A 328 -23.83 3.58 -3.95
CA LEU A 328 -24.68 4.57 -3.28
C LEU A 328 -24.56 5.95 -3.93
N ALA A 329 -23.34 6.38 -4.24
CA ALA A 329 -23.06 7.64 -4.90
C ALA A 329 -21.79 7.56 -5.73
N ARG A 330 -21.73 8.36 -6.79
CA ARG A 330 -20.53 8.57 -7.62
C ARG A 330 -20.42 10.05 -7.97
N GLU A 331 -19.34 10.68 -7.51
CA GLU A 331 -19.14 12.12 -7.61
C GLU A 331 -17.78 12.41 -8.25
N LEU A 332 -17.77 13.30 -9.24
CA LEU A 332 -16.55 13.76 -9.87
C LEU A 332 -16.06 15.01 -9.13
N GLU A 333 -15.14 14.83 -8.17
CA GLU A 333 -14.52 15.91 -7.42
C GLU A 333 -13.40 16.59 -8.22
N PRO A 334 -12.94 17.80 -7.88
CA PRO A 334 -11.88 18.47 -8.63
C PRO A 334 -10.55 17.69 -8.73
N LEU A 335 -10.27 16.80 -7.77
CA LEU A 335 -9.00 16.09 -7.64
C LEU A 335 -9.12 14.57 -7.69
N TYR A 336 -10.33 14.01 -7.67
CA TYR A 336 -10.56 12.56 -7.69
C TYR A 336 -12.01 12.23 -8.05
N THR A 337 -12.28 10.97 -8.33
CA THR A 337 -13.64 10.43 -8.44
C THR A 337 -13.98 9.72 -7.14
N ASN A 338 -14.98 10.22 -6.42
CA ASN A 338 -15.49 9.60 -5.21
C ASN A 338 -16.53 8.53 -5.57
N VAL A 339 -16.32 7.30 -5.12
CA VAL A 339 -17.24 6.17 -5.33
C VAL A 339 -17.65 5.65 -3.96
N THR A 340 -18.85 6.01 -3.52
CA THR A 340 -19.38 5.58 -2.22
C THR A 340 -20.18 4.31 -2.37
N VAL A 341 -19.79 3.26 -1.63
CA VAL A 341 -20.37 1.92 -1.75
C VAL A 341 -20.72 1.31 -0.40
N ASP A 342 -21.80 0.54 -0.38
CA ASP A 342 -22.10 -0.42 0.67
C ASP A 342 -21.63 -1.81 0.23
N ILE A 343 -20.64 -2.36 0.93
CA ILE A 343 -20.06 -3.68 0.67
C ILE A 343 -20.62 -4.78 1.58
N GLY A 344 -21.63 -4.46 2.40
CA GLY A 344 -22.20 -5.32 3.42
C GLY A 344 -21.40 -5.32 4.73
N VAL A 345 -21.54 -6.41 5.47
CA VAL A 345 -20.91 -6.61 6.79
C VAL A 345 -20.24 -7.96 6.86
N ASP A 346 -19.30 -8.14 7.80
CA ASP A 346 -18.69 -9.44 8.08
C ASP A 346 -19.77 -10.48 8.43
N PRO A 347 -19.95 -11.54 7.62
CA PRO A 347 -20.91 -12.60 7.91
C PRO A 347 -20.65 -13.29 9.27
N ARG A 348 -19.40 -13.31 9.75
CA ARG A 348 -19.01 -13.91 11.02
C ARG A 348 -19.47 -13.08 12.22
N ALA A 349 -19.46 -11.74 12.09
CA ALA A 349 -19.97 -10.85 13.12
C ALA A 349 -21.48 -11.03 13.33
N LYS A 350 -22.25 -11.22 12.25
CA LYS A 350 -23.69 -11.55 12.31
C LYS A 350 -23.94 -12.88 13.05
N LYS A 351 -23.13 -13.90 12.81
CA LYS A 351 -23.25 -15.21 13.49
C LYS A 351 -22.96 -15.09 14.99
N ALA A 352 -21.96 -14.29 15.37
CA ALA A 352 -21.66 -14.03 16.79
C ALA A 352 -22.82 -13.32 17.51
N LEU A 353 -23.48 -12.35 16.85
CA LEU A 353 -24.66 -11.66 17.40
C LEU A 353 -25.86 -12.59 17.53
N ARG A 354 -26.15 -13.43 16.52
CA ARG A 354 -27.25 -14.43 16.60
C ARG A 354 -27.02 -15.46 17.71
N ASN A 355 -25.76 -15.83 17.96
CA ASN A 355 -25.40 -16.80 18.99
C ASN A 355 -25.40 -16.23 20.42
N ARG A 356 -25.47 -14.90 20.61
CA ARG A 356 -25.46 -14.26 21.94
C ARG A 356 -26.84 -14.16 22.60
N GLY A 357 -27.93 -14.53 21.92
CA GLY A 357 -29.30 -14.45 22.46
C GLY A 357 -29.74 -13.01 22.80
N PRO A 358 -31.03 -12.77 23.08
CA PRO A 358 -31.47 -11.49 23.63
C PRO A 358 -30.85 -11.33 25.03
N THR A 359 -30.13 -10.23 25.27
CA THR A 359 -29.78 -9.81 26.63
C THR A 359 -31.07 -9.61 27.43
N PRO A 360 -31.21 -10.19 28.64
CA PRO A 360 -32.37 -9.95 29.49
C PRO A 360 -32.52 -8.44 29.74
N PRO A 361 -33.75 -7.90 29.75
CA PRO A 361 -33.96 -6.50 30.12
C PRO A 361 -33.43 -6.28 31.55
N ALA A 362 -32.74 -5.14 31.74
CA ALA A 362 -32.26 -4.73 33.05
C ALA A 362 -33.45 -4.62 34.01
N ILE A 363 -33.36 -5.28 35.16
CA ILE A 363 -34.37 -5.24 36.21
C ILE A 363 -34.38 -3.81 36.77
N SER A 364 -35.43 -3.05 36.47
CA SER A 364 -35.71 -1.78 37.15
C SER A 364 -36.26 -2.10 38.54
N HIS A 365 -35.49 -1.81 39.58
CA HIS A 365 -35.99 -1.84 40.96
C HIS A 365 -37.06 -0.75 41.13
N TYR A 366 -38.33 -1.16 41.20
CA TYR A 366 -39.42 -0.33 41.70
C TYR A 366 -39.32 -0.25 43.23
N ILE A 367 -39.05 0.95 43.76
CA ILE A 367 -39.23 1.25 45.18
C ILE A 367 -40.68 1.72 45.38
N ASN A 368 -41.48 0.94 46.10
CA ASN A 368 -42.81 1.32 46.56
C ASN A 368 -42.68 2.24 47.78
N THR A 369 -43.15 3.47 47.70
CA THR A 369 -43.41 4.34 48.87
C THR A 369 -44.90 4.38 49.17
N THR A 370 -45.29 3.73 50.27
CA THR A 370 -46.61 3.87 50.88
C THR A 370 -46.72 5.18 51.66
N LYS A 371 -47.82 5.89 51.41
CA LYS A 371 -48.27 7.10 52.11
C LYS A 371 -48.58 6.80 53.59
N ASN A 372 -48.22 7.72 54.49
CA ASN A 372 -48.92 7.97 55.76
C ASN A 372 -48.86 9.48 56.08
N THR A 373 -50.00 10.00 56.52
CA THR A 373 -50.35 11.41 56.82
C THR A 373 -50.10 11.76 58.32
N PRO A 374 -50.31 13.02 58.80
CA PRO A 374 -49.31 13.75 59.58
C PRO A 374 -49.69 14.02 61.06
N ALA A 375 -48.71 14.45 61.87
CA ALA A 375 -48.95 15.21 63.10
C ALA A 375 -47.74 16.10 63.48
N ASP A 376 -48.01 17.40 63.52
CA ASP A 376 -47.60 18.47 64.45
C ASP A 376 -46.12 18.73 64.85
N GLY A 377 -45.79 20.02 65.03
CA GLY A 377 -44.64 20.47 65.84
C GLY A 377 -43.51 21.30 65.18
N GLN A 378 -43.81 22.54 64.78
CA GLN A 378 -43.07 23.81 64.99
C GLN A 378 -41.50 23.84 65.17
N ILE A 379 -40.83 24.76 64.43
CA ILE A 379 -39.81 25.78 64.85
C ILE A 379 -38.62 25.99 63.85
N ARG A 380 -38.60 27.21 63.27
CA ARG A 380 -37.47 28.11 62.81
C ARG A 380 -36.59 27.78 61.57
N ASN A 381 -36.56 28.77 60.65
CA ASN A 381 -35.61 29.11 59.56
C ASN A 381 -34.30 29.77 60.09
N PRO A 382 -33.31 30.24 59.26
CA PRO A 382 -33.10 30.16 57.78
C PRO A 382 -31.64 29.83 57.32
N ALA A 383 -31.48 29.72 55.99
CA ALA A 383 -30.32 30.03 55.11
C ALA A 383 -29.97 28.84 54.21
N ASP A 384 -29.62 28.95 52.92
CA ASP A 384 -29.68 30.00 51.91
C ASP A 384 -29.47 29.28 50.56
N HIS A 385 -30.39 29.42 49.61
CA HIS A 385 -30.15 29.10 48.19
C HIS A 385 -30.97 30.03 47.29
N PRO A 386 -30.33 30.54 46.23
CA PRO A 386 -30.94 30.51 44.90
C PRO A 386 -29.88 30.09 43.85
N THR A 387 -30.15 29.57 42.66
CA THR A 387 -31.32 29.19 41.84
C THR A 387 -30.68 28.55 40.59
N ASN A 388 -31.13 27.37 40.16
CA ASN A 388 -31.94 27.09 38.95
C ASN A 388 -31.35 27.62 37.63
N ASP A 389 -31.02 26.70 36.71
CA ASP A 389 -31.81 26.35 35.49
C ASP A 389 -31.39 27.24 34.31
N SER A 390 -31.42 26.86 33.04
CA SER A 390 -31.85 25.67 32.30
C SER A 390 -31.40 25.90 30.85
N ASP A 391 -31.01 24.81 30.18
CA ASP A 391 -31.30 24.44 28.78
C ASP A 391 -31.03 25.38 27.56
N ILE A 392 -30.75 24.67 26.45
CA ILE A 392 -31.20 24.90 25.06
C ILE A 392 -30.12 25.24 23.98
N ASN A 393 -29.99 24.27 23.07
CA ASN A 393 -29.80 24.28 21.60
C ASN A 393 -28.44 24.30 20.88
N GLU A 394 -28.39 23.32 19.96
CA GLU A 394 -27.68 23.30 18.68
C GLU A 394 -28.08 24.47 17.75
N ALA A 395 -27.10 25.03 17.03
CA ALA A 395 -27.11 25.29 15.59
C ALA A 395 -26.03 26.33 15.25
N GLU A 396 -25.05 25.98 14.40
CA GLU A 396 -24.53 26.94 13.42
C GLU A 396 -23.76 26.21 12.30
N LEU A 397 -24.45 26.02 11.17
CA LEU A 397 -23.88 25.56 9.91
C LEU A 397 -24.60 26.28 8.78
N SER A 398 -24.33 27.58 8.60
CA SER A 398 -24.63 28.31 7.35
C SER A 398 -24.31 29.80 7.47
N ALA A 399 -23.13 30.23 7.03
CA ALA A 399 -22.95 31.54 6.38
C ALA A 399 -21.49 31.70 5.93
N GLU A 400 -21.21 31.61 4.63
CA GLU A 400 -20.36 32.60 3.98
C GLU A 400 -20.43 32.48 2.44
N ARG A 401 -21.25 33.34 1.85
CA ARG A 401 -21.09 33.81 0.48
C ARG A 401 -21.32 35.33 0.45
N ARG A 402 -20.35 36.00 -0.19
CA ARG A 402 -20.34 37.37 -0.76
C ARG A 402 -19.87 38.51 0.16
N ASN A 403 -18.66 39.01 -0.11
CA ASN A 403 -18.55 40.31 -0.77
C ASN A 403 -17.23 40.47 -1.54
N LYS A 404 -17.27 41.24 -2.64
CA LYS A 404 -16.17 41.54 -3.59
C LYS A 404 -15.66 42.98 -3.41
N GLY A 405 -14.32 43.12 -3.36
CA GLY A 405 -13.48 44.21 -3.94
C GLY A 405 -13.32 45.54 -3.16
N PRO A 406 -12.38 46.43 -3.56
CA PRO A 406 -11.15 46.24 -4.36
C PRO A 406 -9.86 46.88 -3.75
N VAL A 407 -8.70 46.39 -4.24
CA VAL A 407 -7.39 47.04 -4.59
C VAL A 407 -6.77 48.11 -3.66
N VAL A 408 -5.47 47.96 -3.34
CA VAL A 408 -4.35 48.93 -3.55
C VAL A 408 -3.04 48.37 -2.93
N ALA A 409 -1.94 48.42 -3.70
CA ALA A 409 -0.55 48.20 -3.26
C ALA A 409 0.08 49.51 -2.73
N PRO A 410 1.25 49.48 -2.06
CA PRO A 410 2.44 49.89 -2.82
C PRO A 410 3.76 49.18 -2.43
N GLU A 411 4.78 49.62 -3.17
CA GLU A 411 6.13 49.13 -3.42
C GLU A 411 7.15 49.21 -2.26
N SER A 412 8.18 48.34 -2.40
CA SER A 412 9.64 48.53 -2.28
C SER A 412 10.27 49.43 -1.21
N THR A 413 11.36 48.97 -0.57
CA THR A 413 12.75 49.47 -0.78
C THR A 413 13.82 48.78 0.10
N LEU A 414 15.01 48.60 -0.52
CA LEU A 414 16.42 48.54 -0.04
C LEU A 414 16.85 47.56 1.07
N ALA A 415 17.81 46.64 0.81
CA ALA A 415 19.29 46.79 0.82
C ALA A 415 19.83 47.08 2.23
N GLU A 416 20.83 46.42 2.82
CA GLU A 416 22.22 46.11 2.43
C GLU A 416 22.84 45.50 3.74
N LYS A 417 23.74 44.50 3.83
CA LYS A 417 25.19 44.49 3.58
C LYS A 417 25.81 43.19 4.12
N LEU A 418 26.76 42.66 3.35
CA LEU A 418 28.09 42.10 3.72
C LEU A 418 28.25 41.17 4.95
N SER A 419 28.77 39.97 4.73
CA SER A 419 30.21 39.66 4.96
C SER A 419 30.58 38.20 4.65
N LEU A 420 31.65 38.02 3.85
CA LEU A 420 32.49 36.82 3.77
C LEU A 420 33.59 36.93 4.85
N PRO A 421 34.19 35.82 5.31
CA PRO A 421 35.47 35.42 4.71
C PRO A 421 35.68 33.89 4.56
N MET A 422 36.84 33.57 4.01
CA MET A 422 37.25 32.32 3.38
C MET A 422 37.84 31.23 4.30
N ALA A 423 37.91 30.03 3.70
CA ALA A 423 38.99 29.02 3.76
C ALA A 423 39.24 28.21 5.04
N SER A 424 39.09 26.88 4.93
CA SER A 424 40.19 25.89 5.03
C SER A 424 39.65 24.45 4.96
N ALA A 425 40.42 23.59 4.31
CA ALA A 425 40.33 22.12 4.33
C ALA A 425 41.68 21.60 4.89
N PRO A 426 41.93 20.28 5.05
CA PRO A 426 41.07 19.15 5.45
C PRO A 426 41.65 18.44 6.71
N HIS A 427 40.90 17.55 7.37
CA HIS A 427 41.52 16.49 8.20
C HIS A 427 40.69 15.21 8.27
N SER A 428 41.40 14.10 8.05
CA SER A 428 41.03 12.70 8.20
C SER A 428 41.07 12.23 9.66
N ALA A 429 40.07 11.46 10.11
CA ALA A 429 40.18 10.41 11.15
C ALA A 429 38.81 9.70 11.22
N GLN A 430 38.73 8.41 10.84
CA GLN A 430 38.73 7.24 11.73
C GLN A 430 37.53 7.17 12.68
N GLY A 431 36.81 6.05 12.60
CA GLY A 431 35.53 5.83 13.26
C GLY A 431 35.64 5.50 14.74
N GLU A 432 34.57 5.81 15.47
CA GLU A 432 34.28 5.29 16.80
C GLU A 432 32.78 5.03 16.97
N ASP A 433 32.49 3.91 17.62
CA ASP A 433 31.18 3.47 18.09
C ASP A 433 30.56 4.50 19.06
N LYS A 434 29.36 5.02 18.76
CA LYS A 434 28.61 5.85 19.71
C LYS A 434 27.77 5.01 20.66
N GLN A 435 28.21 4.99 21.92
CA GLN A 435 27.42 4.54 23.07
C GLN A 435 26.40 5.64 23.45
N ILE A 436 25.11 5.34 23.43
CA ILE A 436 24.05 6.28 23.85
C ILE A 436 23.87 6.16 25.37
N SER A 437 24.15 7.23 26.11
CA SER A 437 23.80 7.36 27.54
C SER A 437 22.53 8.21 27.68
N VAL A 438 21.57 7.74 28.48
CA VAL A 438 20.34 8.46 28.83
C VAL A 438 20.51 9.05 30.23
N ILE A 439 20.44 10.38 30.36
CA ILE A 439 20.51 11.08 31.64
C ILE A 439 19.07 11.38 32.10
N ARG A 440 18.67 10.87 33.27
CA ARG A 440 17.46 11.32 33.98
C ARG A 440 17.85 12.22 35.15
N SER A 441 17.16 13.35 35.29
CA SER A 441 17.31 14.26 36.43
C SER A 441 16.22 13.95 37.44
N MET A 442 16.58 13.64 38.68
CA MET A 442 15.66 13.53 39.81
C MET A 442 16.11 14.44 40.96
N LYS A 443 15.16 14.83 41.82
CA LYS A 443 15.42 15.55 43.07
C LYS A 443 15.28 14.57 44.23
N ASP A 444 16.15 14.68 45.23
CA ASP A 444 16.03 13.93 46.48
C ASP A 444 14.97 14.52 47.42
N ASN A 445 14.70 13.84 48.53
CA ASN A 445 13.68 14.23 49.51
C ASN A 445 14.01 15.53 50.28
N ASN A 446 15.18 16.14 50.07
CA ASN A 446 15.53 17.47 50.56
C ASN A 446 15.63 18.52 49.43
N GLY A 447 15.19 18.19 48.22
CA GLY A 447 15.03 19.14 47.12
C GLY A 447 16.27 19.40 46.25
N ASN A 448 17.38 18.69 46.48
CA ASN A 448 18.61 18.85 45.69
C ASN A 448 18.59 17.94 44.44
N ARG A 449 19.10 18.46 43.31
CA ARG A 449 19.20 17.69 42.06
C ARG A 449 20.39 16.74 42.10
N VAL A 450 20.14 15.45 41.93
CA VAL A 450 21.18 14.42 41.78
C VAL A 450 21.09 13.82 40.37
N LYS A 451 22.24 13.63 39.72
CA LYS A 451 22.35 12.98 38.40
C LYS A 451 22.86 11.56 38.58
N GLU A 452 22.08 10.57 38.15
CA GLU A 452 22.49 9.17 38.11
C GLU A 452 22.79 8.77 36.66
N VAL A 453 23.96 8.16 36.43
CA VAL A 453 24.39 7.65 35.12
C VAL A 453 24.26 6.14 35.14
N GLN A 454 23.28 5.60 34.40
CA GLN A 454 23.08 4.15 34.30
C GLN A 454 23.73 3.62 33.02
N ALA A 455 24.81 2.86 33.16
CA ALA A 455 25.49 2.19 32.06
C ALA A 455 24.86 0.80 31.80
N HIS A 456 24.14 0.61 30.69
CA HIS A 456 23.68 -0.71 30.27
C HIS A 456 24.76 -1.42 29.45
N ARG A 457 25.36 -2.48 30.02
CA ARG A 457 26.25 -3.41 29.33
C ARG A 457 25.42 -4.52 28.66
N VAL A 458 25.25 -4.48 27.34
CA VAL A 458 24.66 -5.60 26.59
C VAL A 458 25.68 -6.73 26.50
N LYS A 459 25.56 -7.74 27.37
CA LYS A 459 26.31 -9.00 27.23
C LYS A 459 25.71 -9.82 26.08
N LYS A 460 26.49 -10.03 25.01
CA LYS A 460 26.27 -11.09 24.02
C LYS A 460 26.29 -12.44 24.75
N LYS A 461 25.13 -13.08 24.92
CA LYS A 461 25.06 -14.49 25.33
C LYS A 461 25.05 -15.35 24.06
N SER A 462 26.20 -15.95 23.77
CA SER A 462 26.31 -17.14 22.93
C SER A 462 25.53 -18.29 23.60
N ARG A 463 24.58 -18.89 22.89
CA ARG A 463 23.95 -20.14 23.33
C ARG A 463 24.27 -21.23 22.30
N VAL A 464 25.32 -21.96 22.60
CA VAL A 464 25.60 -23.31 22.07
C VAL A 464 25.06 -24.31 23.09
N GLN A 465 24.47 -25.42 22.59
CA GLN A 465 23.94 -26.61 23.29
C GLN A 465 22.59 -26.41 24.02
N ARG A 466 21.55 -27.26 23.87
CA ARG A 466 21.48 -28.68 23.47
C ARG A 466 20.34 -28.96 22.47
N SER A 467 20.69 -29.74 21.46
CA SER A 467 19.83 -30.66 20.70
C SER A 467 19.22 -31.71 21.64
N SER A 468 17.92 -31.98 21.51
CA SER A 468 17.25 -33.26 21.82
C SER A 468 15.73 -33.07 21.91
N LYS A 469 15.09 -32.69 20.79
CA LYS A 469 13.64 -32.98 20.58
C LYS A 469 13.16 -32.77 19.13
N LEU A 470 14.02 -33.03 18.14
CA LEU A 470 13.66 -33.01 16.72
C LEU A 470 14.27 -34.19 15.96
N GLU A 471 14.22 -35.38 16.57
CA GLU A 471 14.60 -36.68 15.95
C GLU A 471 13.45 -37.70 15.98
N ARG A 472 12.20 -37.22 15.96
CA ARG A 472 11.02 -38.06 15.71
C ARG A 472 10.02 -37.35 14.82
N GLN A 473 10.39 -37.11 13.56
CA GLN A 473 9.41 -36.93 12.47
C GLN A 473 10.04 -36.99 11.07
N VAL A 474 11.05 -37.86 10.87
CA VAL A 474 11.63 -38.16 9.54
C VAL A 474 11.56 -39.67 9.20
N GLU A 475 10.99 -40.51 10.05
CA GLU A 475 10.77 -41.94 9.74
C GLU A 475 9.30 -42.27 9.41
N LEU A 476 8.70 -41.57 8.44
CA LEU A 476 7.38 -41.95 7.93
C LEU A 476 7.19 -41.60 6.45
N PHE A 477 8.24 -41.67 5.63
CA PHE A 477 8.11 -41.72 4.17
C PHE A 477 9.30 -42.47 3.58
N GLY A 478 9.20 -43.81 3.57
CA GLY A 478 10.28 -44.64 3.04
C GLY A 478 10.01 -46.13 3.10
N ALA A 479 8.87 -46.60 2.61
CA ALA A 479 8.73 -48.01 2.20
C ALA A 479 7.44 -48.21 1.38
N GLU A 480 7.56 -48.20 0.06
CA GLU A 480 6.84 -49.16 -0.79
C GLU A 480 7.62 -49.29 -2.11
N ARG A 481 8.38 -50.39 -2.19
CA ARG A 481 8.93 -50.93 -3.44
C ARG A 481 7.94 -51.96 -3.93
N GLU A 482 7.25 -51.69 -5.04
CA GLU A 482 6.61 -52.77 -5.81
C GLU A 482 7.63 -53.44 -6.72
N LYS A 483 7.65 -54.78 -6.69
CA LYS A 483 8.36 -55.65 -7.64
C LYS A 483 7.42 -56.00 -8.81
N PRO A 484 7.98 -56.37 -9.97
CA PRO A 484 7.21 -56.53 -11.21
C PRO A 484 6.60 -57.94 -11.32
N GLN A 485 5.42 -58.02 -11.92
CA GLN A 485 4.94 -59.23 -12.59
C GLN A 485 4.45 -58.87 -13.99
N ASP A 486 4.90 -59.69 -14.93
CA ASP A 486 4.72 -59.59 -16.36
C ASP A 486 3.57 -60.51 -16.83
N VAL A 487 3.17 -60.30 -18.08
CA VAL A 487 2.37 -61.16 -18.99
C VAL A 487 0.85 -60.96 -19.02
N GLY A 488 0.36 -60.50 -20.18
CA GLY A 488 -0.90 -61.03 -20.74
C GLY A 488 -1.74 -60.11 -21.63
N ARG A 489 -1.41 -60.07 -22.94
CA ARG A 489 -2.30 -59.95 -24.13
C ARG A 489 -3.67 -59.25 -23.99
N SER A 490 -3.90 -58.21 -24.79
CA SER A 490 -4.69 -58.26 -26.06
C SER A 490 -5.19 -56.86 -26.47
N LEU A 491 -4.75 -56.39 -27.64
CA LEU A 491 -5.27 -55.22 -28.36
C LEU A 491 -6.42 -55.66 -29.28
N PRO A 492 -7.50 -54.87 -29.44
CA PRO A 492 -8.27 -54.88 -30.66
C PRO A 492 -7.99 -53.63 -31.50
N HIS A 493 -7.88 -53.91 -32.80
CA HIS A 493 -7.83 -53.03 -33.96
C HIS A 493 -8.80 -51.84 -33.90
N LEU A 494 -8.33 -50.68 -34.37
CA LEU A 494 -9.18 -49.74 -35.10
C LEU A 494 -8.53 -49.40 -36.45
N SER A 495 -9.28 -49.79 -37.48
CA SER A 495 -8.97 -49.73 -38.90
C SER A 495 -9.04 -48.29 -39.42
N ARG A 496 -8.21 -48.03 -40.43
CA ARG A 496 -8.23 -46.83 -41.27
C ARG A 496 -9.08 -47.07 -42.53
N ALA A 497 -9.63 -45.96 -43.02
CA ALA A 497 -9.97 -45.65 -44.42
C ALA A 497 -11.34 -46.13 -44.96
N PRO A 498 -11.87 -45.58 -46.09
CA PRO A 498 -11.19 -44.70 -47.06
C PRO A 498 -11.99 -43.53 -47.70
N LEU A 499 -11.20 -42.71 -48.42
CA LEU A 499 -11.48 -41.77 -49.52
C LEU A 499 -12.14 -40.42 -49.22
#